data_AF-A0A4E0QS16-F1
#
_entry.id   AF-A0A4E0QS16-F1
#
_cell.length_a   1.000
_cell.length_b   1.000
_cell.length_c   1.000
_cell.angle_alpha   90.00
_cell.angle_beta   90.00
_cell.angle_gamma   90.00
#
_symmetry.space_group_name_H-M   'P 1'
#
loop_
_entity.id
_entity.type
_entity.pdbx_description
1 polymer ?
#
loop_
_entity_poly.entity_id
_entity_poly.type
_entity_poly.pdbx_seq_one_letter_code
_entity_poly.pdbx_strand_id
1 'polypeptide(L)'
;MILFTSIIGILTGQILNFQIENLVSMPIILILIPALIKIGGDTGSMLGARLSSALHMGLGGNVYHNPVVRNSVLSAFIVGMCAFTFLGIVVWITGMVLEMEIAFATLMALCLIAGTFELLVVYSATLVIAFASHRFGVDPDDTVIPVIATLGDLIGVIGIFITMHLLNII
;
A
#
# COMPACT_ATOMS: atom_id res chain seq x y z
N MET A 1 -2.90 -19.93 7.27
CA MET A 1 -2.86 -18.48 6.98
C MET A 1 -1.56 -17.84 7.44
N ILE A 2 -1.20 -17.89 8.73
CA ILE A 2 0.06 -17.31 9.27
C ILE A 2 1.32 -17.83 8.55
N LEU A 3 1.36 -19.13 8.21
CA LEU A 3 2.51 -19.70 7.48
C LEU A 3 2.65 -19.12 6.07
N PHE A 4 1.52 -18.85 5.41
CA PHE A 4 1.48 -18.28 4.06
C PHE A 4 1.92 -16.81 4.07
N THR A 5 1.37 -16.01 4.99
CA THR A 5 1.77 -14.60 5.16
C THR A 5 3.24 -14.48 5.54
N SER A 6 3.77 -15.42 6.33
CA SER A 6 5.20 -15.46 6.69
C SER A 6 6.11 -15.75 5.48
N ILE A 7 5.72 -16.66 4.59
CA ILE A 7 6.48 -16.95 3.36
C ILE A 7 6.54 -15.71 2.47
N ILE A 8 5.41 -15.01 2.29
CA ILE A 8 5.37 -13.76 1.52
C ILE A 8 6.28 -12.72 2.16
N GLY A 9 6.19 -12.53 3.48
CA GLY A 9 7.06 -11.59 4.20
C GLY A 9 8.56 -11.89 4.03
N ILE A 10 8.95 -13.16 4.03
CA ILE A 10 10.34 -13.58 3.74
C ILE A 10 10.73 -13.18 2.31
N LEU A 11 9.87 -13.41 1.32
CA LEU A 11 10.14 -13.03 -0.07
C LEU A 11 10.31 -11.51 -0.21
N THR A 12 9.42 -10.72 0.41
CA THR A 12 9.53 -9.25 0.44
C THR A 12 10.85 -8.80 1.05
N GLY A 13 11.25 -9.41 2.18
CA GLY A 13 12.53 -9.13 2.82
C GLY A 13 13.74 -9.50 1.95
N GLN A 14 13.67 -10.61 1.20
CA GLN A 14 14.72 -10.99 0.27
C GLN A 14 14.85 -9.98 -0.88
N ILE A 15 13.73 -9.51 -1.46
CA ILE A 15 13.74 -8.47 -2.51
C ILE A 15 14.42 -7.21 -1.99
N LEU A 16 14.09 -6.79 -0.76
CA LEU A 16 14.73 -5.65 -0.12
C LEU A 16 16.24 -5.87 0.09
N ASN A 17 16.63 -7.06 0.53
CA ASN A 17 18.03 -7.43 0.76
C ASN A 17 18.87 -7.43 -0.53
N PHE A 18 18.29 -7.83 -1.67
CA PHE A 18 19.00 -7.80 -2.96
C PHE A 18 19.39 -6.38 -3.41
N GLN A 19 18.70 -5.36 -2.92
CA GLN A 19 18.93 -3.96 -3.31
C GLN A 19 19.57 -3.13 -2.18
N ILE A 20 20.09 -3.80 -1.14
CA ILE A 20 20.56 -3.10 0.07
C ILE A 20 21.74 -2.16 -0.21
N GLU A 21 22.62 -2.50 -1.14
CA GLU A 21 23.76 -1.65 -1.54
C GLU A 21 23.28 -0.30 -2.12
N ASN A 22 22.23 -0.34 -2.93
CA ASN A 22 21.60 0.86 -3.49
C ASN A 22 20.88 1.68 -2.42
N LEU A 23 20.23 1.02 -1.46
CA LEU A 23 19.51 1.68 -0.36
C LEU A 23 20.44 2.35 0.66
N VAL A 24 21.59 1.74 0.94
CA VAL A 24 22.61 2.31 1.83
C VAL A 24 23.22 3.58 1.24
N SER A 25 23.29 3.65 -0.10
CA SER A 25 23.74 4.85 -0.82
C SER A 25 22.76 6.03 -0.69
N MET A 26 21.48 5.75 -0.39
CA MET A 26 20.43 6.75 -0.20
C MET A 26 19.58 6.47 1.04
N PRO A 27 20.13 6.69 2.25
CA PRO A 27 19.53 6.19 3.47
C PRO A 27 18.18 6.83 3.83
N ILE A 28 17.82 7.96 3.19
CA ILE A 28 16.51 8.60 3.36
C ILE A 28 15.38 7.71 2.79
N ILE A 29 15.69 6.87 1.78
CA ILE A 29 14.75 5.91 1.22
C ILE A 29 14.46 4.78 2.24
N LEU A 30 15.44 4.41 3.08
CA LEU A 30 15.23 3.45 4.17
C LEU A 30 14.22 3.95 5.21
N ILE A 31 14.17 5.26 5.46
CA ILE A 31 13.16 5.87 6.33
C ILE A 31 11.78 5.84 5.66
N LEU A 32 11.74 6.04 4.34
CA LEU A 32 10.50 6.10 3.57
C LEU A 32 9.80 4.74 3.44
N ILE A 33 10.54 3.67 3.14
CA ILE A 33 10.01 2.33 2.83
C ILE A 33 8.96 1.85 3.84
N PRO A 34 9.24 1.76 5.16
CA PRO A 34 8.28 1.22 6.11
C PRO A 34 7.02 2.09 6.24
N ALA A 35 7.17 3.40 6.11
CA ALA A 35 6.04 4.32 6.20
C ALA A 35 5.13 4.24 4.95
N LEU A 36 5.72 4.10 3.76
CA LEU A 36 4.97 3.98 2.51
C LEU A 36 4.14 2.69 2.50
N ILE A 37 4.79 1.55 2.74
CA ILE A 37 4.15 0.22 2.84
C ILE A 37 2.98 0.25 3.83
N LYS A 38 3.19 0.86 4.99
CA LYS A 38 2.16 0.94 6.04
C LYS A 38 0.92 1.69 5.56
N ILE A 39 1.07 2.78 4.82
CA ILE A 39 -0.06 3.55 4.29
C ILE A 39 -0.89 2.72 3.30
N GLY A 40 -0.23 1.99 2.39
CA GLY A 40 -0.94 1.11 1.45
C GLY A 40 -1.74 0.02 2.16
N GLY A 41 -1.11 -0.70 3.09
CA GLY A 41 -1.77 -1.74 3.89
C GLY A 41 -2.92 -1.21 4.77
N ASP A 42 -2.70 -0.09 5.47
CA ASP A 42 -3.71 0.51 6.35
C ASP A 42 -4.92 1.01 5.56
N THR A 43 -4.70 1.67 4.43
CA THR A 43 -5.82 2.17 3.61
C THR A 43 -6.54 1.05 2.86
N GLY A 44 -5.82 -0.01 2.46
CA GLY A 44 -6.42 -1.22 1.88
C GLY A 44 -7.29 -1.97 2.88
N SER A 45 -6.85 -2.11 4.14
CA SER A 45 -7.63 -2.75 5.20
C SER A 45 -8.82 -1.88 5.62
N MET A 46 -8.68 -0.56 5.66
CA MET A 46 -9.79 0.38 5.85
C MET A 46 -10.86 0.20 4.76
N LEU A 47 -10.47 0.09 3.49
CA LEU A 47 -11.41 -0.19 2.40
C LEU A 47 -12.08 -1.55 2.59
N GLY A 48 -11.32 -2.58 2.97
CA GLY A 48 -11.82 -3.93 3.25
C GLY A 48 -12.90 -3.94 4.32
N ALA A 49 -12.66 -3.29 5.46
CA ALA A 49 -13.61 -3.19 6.57
C ALA A 49 -14.91 -2.46 6.17
N ARG A 50 -14.81 -1.41 5.36
CA ARG A 50 -15.99 -0.68 4.85
C ARG A 50 -16.82 -1.54 3.90
N LEU A 51 -16.16 -2.32 3.04
CA LEU A 51 -16.84 -3.26 2.13
C LEU A 51 -17.47 -4.42 2.91
N SER A 52 -16.76 -4.97 3.89
CA SER A 52 -17.25 -6.02 4.79
C SER A 52 -18.53 -5.57 5.50
N SER A 53 -18.52 -4.36 6.07
CA SER A 53 -19.70 -3.75 6.71
C SER A 53 -20.85 -3.56 5.73
N ALA A 54 -20.58 -3.04 4.52
CA ALA A 54 -21.60 -2.83 3.49
C ALA A 54 -22.22 -4.15 3.01
N LEU A 55 -21.42 -5.21 2.90
CA LEU A 55 -21.87 -6.55 2.51
C LEU A 55 -22.77 -7.16 3.59
N HIS A 56 -22.37 -7.08 4.87
CA HIS A 56 -23.18 -7.56 6.00
C HIS A 56 -24.52 -6.84 6.13
N MET A 57 -24.60 -5.56 5.76
CA MET A 57 -25.85 -4.80 5.73
C MET A 57 -26.72 -5.10 4.49
N GLY A 58 -26.30 -6.00 3.60
CA GLY A 58 -26.98 -6.26 2.32
C GLY A 58 -26.86 -5.11 1.30
N LEU A 59 -26.04 -4.10 1.60
CA LEU A 59 -25.81 -2.92 0.77
C LEU A 59 -24.72 -3.15 -0.29
N GLY A 60 -24.17 -4.35 -0.42
CA GLY A 60 -23.05 -4.68 -1.32
C GLY A 60 -23.40 -5.51 -2.57
N GLY A 61 -24.68 -5.65 -2.93
CA GLY A 61 -25.14 -6.66 -3.89
C GLY A 61 -24.54 -6.64 -5.32
N ASN A 62 -23.92 -5.55 -5.79
CA ASN A 62 -23.35 -5.49 -7.14
C ASN A 62 -22.07 -4.64 -7.21
N VAL A 63 -20.91 -5.25 -7.44
CA VAL A 63 -19.56 -4.62 -7.34
C VAL A 63 -19.44 -3.33 -8.15
N TYR A 64 -19.88 -3.37 -9.42
CA TYR A 64 -19.61 -2.31 -10.39
C TYR A 64 -20.63 -1.18 -10.37
N HIS A 65 -21.84 -1.44 -9.90
CA HIS A 65 -22.96 -0.50 -9.97
C HIS A 65 -23.39 0.04 -8.62
N ASN A 66 -22.79 -0.43 -7.52
CA ASN A 66 -23.20 0.02 -6.21
C ASN A 66 -22.51 1.33 -5.81
N PRO A 67 -23.29 2.40 -5.52
CA PRO A 67 -22.72 3.68 -5.13
C PRO A 67 -21.92 3.62 -3.82
N VAL A 68 -22.25 2.69 -2.91
CA VAL A 68 -21.53 2.50 -1.64
C VAL A 68 -20.11 1.99 -1.90
N VAL A 69 -19.95 1.00 -2.78
CA VAL A 69 -18.65 0.43 -3.15
C VAL A 69 -17.79 1.49 -3.82
N ARG A 70 -18.34 2.18 -4.83
CA ARG A 70 -17.62 3.24 -5.55
C ARG A 70 -17.20 4.38 -4.63
N ASN A 71 -18.09 4.87 -3.78
CA ASN A 71 -17.76 5.94 -2.84
C ASN A 71 -16.72 5.50 -1.80
N SER A 72 -16.75 4.23 -1.38
CA SER A 72 -15.77 3.67 -0.45
C SER A 72 -14.37 3.61 -1.08
N VAL A 73 -14.27 3.12 -2.31
CA VAL A 73 -13.00 3.09 -3.07
C VAL A 73 -12.48 4.51 -3.30
N LEU A 74 -13.33 5.42 -3.74
CA LEU A 74 -12.94 6.80 -4.04
C LEU A 74 -12.50 7.55 -2.78
N SER A 75 -13.21 7.38 -1.66
CA SER A 75 -12.80 7.99 -0.39
C SER A 75 -11.52 7.38 0.16
N ALA A 76 -11.32 6.07 0.06
CA ALA A 76 -10.05 5.43 0.43
C ALA A 76 -8.90 5.98 -0.43
N PHE A 77 -9.12 6.14 -1.74
CA PHE A 77 -8.10 6.63 -2.67
C PHE A 77 -7.69 8.07 -2.35
N ILE A 78 -8.65 8.94 -2.04
CA ILE A 78 -8.36 10.32 -1.60
C ILE A 78 -7.53 10.29 -0.31
N VAL A 79 -7.91 9.48 0.67
CA VAL A 79 -7.17 9.35 1.94
C VAL A 79 -5.75 8.85 1.69
N GLY A 80 -5.56 7.84 0.85
CA GLY A 80 -4.24 7.32 0.47
C GLY A 80 -3.37 8.36 -0.21
N MET A 81 -3.91 9.09 -1.20
CA MET A 81 -3.17 10.14 -1.90
C MET A 81 -2.77 11.30 -0.99
N CYS A 82 -3.68 11.72 -0.09
CA CYS A 82 -3.37 12.70 0.94
C CYS A 82 -2.26 12.20 1.88
N ALA A 83 -2.32 10.94 2.31
CA ALA A 83 -1.33 10.33 3.19
C ALA A 83 0.06 10.25 2.52
N PHE A 84 0.16 9.86 1.24
CA PHE A 84 1.44 9.83 0.53
C PHE A 84 2.03 11.22 0.29
N THR A 85 1.19 12.22 0.01
CA THR A 85 1.63 13.61 -0.11
C THR A 85 2.20 14.10 1.22
N PHE A 86 1.48 13.84 2.31
CA PHE A 86 1.94 14.18 3.66
C PHE A 86 3.24 13.45 4.03
N LEU A 87 3.34 12.16 3.70
CA LEU A 87 4.55 11.37 3.90
C LEU A 87 5.76 11.97 3.18
N GLY A 88 5.61 12.36 1.91
CA GLY A 88 6.68 13.01 1.15
C GLY A 88 7.18 14.30 1.81
N ILE A 89 6.27 15.12 2.34
CA ILE A 89 6.64 16.35 3.07
C ILE A 89 7.40 16.00 4.36
N VAL A 90 6.87 15.07 5.16
CA VAL A 90 7.48 14.70 6.45
C VAL A 90 8.87 14.10 6.25
N VAL A 91 9.03 13.16 5.33
CA VAL A 91 10.33 12.52 5.06
C VAL A 91 11.33 13.53 4.52
N TRP A 92 10.89 14.49 3.71
CA TRP A 92 11.78 15.56 3.25
C TRP A 92 12.27 16.45 4.41
N ILE A 93 11.38 16.85 5.32
CA ILE A 93 11.75 17.60 6.53
C ILE A 93 12.72 16.78 7.38
N THR A 94 12.47 15.49 7.56
CA THR A 94 13.39 14.59 8.28
C THR A 94 14.75 14.51 7.60
N GLY A 95 14.80 14.44 6.27
CA GLY A 95 16.05 14.47 5.51
C GLY A 95 16.85 15.75 5.73
N MET A 96 16.18 16.91 5.81
CA MET A 96 16.85 18.17 6.15
C MET A 96 17.46 18.17 7.56
N VAL A 97 16.75 17.60 8.54
CA VAL A 97 17.23 17.54 9.93
C VAL A 97 18.40 16.58 10.09
N LEU A 98 18.43 15.51 9.28
CA LEU A 98 19.46 14.47 9.35
C LEU A 98 20.62 14.68 8.34
N GLU A 99 20.65 15.84 7.65
CA GLU A 99 21.66 16.17 6.62
C GLU A 99 21.71 15.13 5.47
N MET A 100 20.56 14.59 5.10
CA MET A 100 20.39 13.60 4.03
C MET A 100 19.76 14.28 2.81
N GLU A 101 20.60 14.73 1.87
CA GLU A 101 20.14 15.53 0.74
C GLU A 101 19.46 14.69 -0.35
N ILE A 102 18.17 14.92 -0.56
CA ILE A 102 17.40 14.53 -1.74
C ILE A 102 16.54 15.71 -2.19
N ALA A 103 16.43 15.90 -3.50
CA ALA A 103 15.53 16.88 -4.07
C ALA A 103 14.08 16.56 -3.69
N PHE A 104 13.36 17.56 -3.16
CA PHE A 104 11.95 17.45 -2.76
C PHE A 104 11.08 16.86 -3.88
N ALA A 105 11.29 17.32 -5.12
CA ALA A 105 10.56 16.85 -6.29
C ALA A 105 10.74 15.34 -6.53
N THR A 106 11.96 14.82 -6.35
CA THR A 106 12.27 13.38 -6.50
C THR A 106 11.56 12.56 -5.42
N LEU A 107 11.62 13.00 -4.16
CA LEU A 107 10.96 12.31 -3.07
C LEU A 107 9.44 12.33 -3.21
N MET A 108 8.87 13.47 -3.58
CA MET A 108 7.44 13.61 -3.82
C MET A 108 6.98 12.75 -4.99
N ALA A 109 7.72 12.75 -6.10
CA ALA A 109 7.44 11.88 -7.24
C ALA A 109 7.50 10.41 -6.84
N LEU A 110 8.49 10.02 -6.04
CA LEU A 110 8.63 8.65 -5.55
C LEU A 110 7.43 8.25 -4.69
N CYS A 111 7.05 9.05 -3.69
CA CYS A 111 5.87 8.79 -2.85
C CYS A 111 4.58 8.69 -3.66
N LEU A 112 4.36 9.60 -4.61
CA LEU A 112 3.13 9.64 -5.38
C LEU A 112 3.04 8.53 -6.43
N ILE A 113 4.11 8.22 -7.15
CA ILE A 113 4.10 7.19 -8.19
C ILE A 113 4.05 5.81 -7.54
N ALA A 114 4.95 5.52 -6.59
CA ALA A 114 4.97 4.24 -5.88
C ALA A 114 3.67 4.04 -5.09
N GLY A 115 3.23 5.08 -4.38
CA GLY A 115 1.98 5.05 -3.62
C GLY A 115 0.76 4.84 -4.51
N THR A 116 0.65 5.54 -5.65
CA THR A 116 -0.48 5.32 -6.58
C THR A 116 -0.49 3.89 -7.12
N PHE A 117 0.67 3.37 -7.50
CA PHE A 117 0.80 1.98 -7.96
C PHE A 117 0.34 0.99 -6.87
N GLU A 118 0.78 1.20 -5.63
CA GLU A 118 0.39 0.39 -4.49
C GLU A 118 -1.13 0.43 -4.26
N LEU A 119 -1.75 1.62 -4.22
CA LEU A 119 -3.20 1.75 -4.02
C LEU A 119 -4.00 1.02 -5.09
N LEU A 120 -3.59 1.11 -6.37
CA LEU A 120 -4.31 0.46 -7.45
C LEU A 120 -4.33 -1.06 -7.29
N VAL A 121 -3.17 -1.66 -6.97
CA VAL A 121 -3.05 -3.10 -6.81
C VAL A 121 -3.70 -3.57 -5.51
N VAL A 122 -3.43 -2.89 -4.39
CA VAL A 122 -3.99 -3.25 -3.09
C VAL A 122 -5.51 -3.12 -3.12
N TYR A 123 -6.08 -2.04 -3.66
CA TYR A 123 -7.54 -1.84 -3.63
C TYR A 123 -8.27 -2.78 -4.57
N SER A 124 -7.68 -3.10 -5.73
CA SER A 124 -8.25 -4.11 -6.61
C SER A 124 -8.24 -5.49 -5.95
N ALA A 125 -7.17 -5.86 -5.26
CA ALA A 125 -7.12 -7.08 -4.44
C ALA A 125 -8.17 -7.04 -3.31
N THR A 126 -8.28 -5.93 -2.57
CA THR A 126 -9.27 -5.75 -1.51
C THR A 126 -10.69 -5.99 -2.01
N LEU A 127 -11.06 -5.42 -3.16
CA LEU A 127 -12.37 -5.66 -3.77
C LEU A 127 -12.57 -7.14 -4.05
N VAL A 128 -11.65 -7.77 -4.78
CA VAL A 128 -11.76 -9.18 -5.16
C VAL A 128 -11.91 -10.08 -3.93
N ILE A 129 -11.07 -9.89 -2.91
CA ILE A 129 -11.08 -10.75 -1.73
C ILE A 129 -12.34 -10.49 -0.89
N ALA A 130 -12.77 -9.24 -0.68
CA ALA A 130 -13.98 -8.92 0.08
C ALA A 130 -15.24 -9.58 -0.53
N PHE A 131 -15.39 -9.51 -1.85
CA PHE A 131 -16.52 -10.17 -2.54
C PHE A 131 -16.39 -11.69 -2.57
N ALA A 132 -15.17 -12.22 -2.72
CA ALA A 132 -14.93 -13.66 -2.65
C ALA A 132 -15.30 -14.20 -1.27
N SER A 133 -14.79 -13.59 -0.19
CA SER A 133 -15.08 -14.01 1.19
C SER A 133 -16.58 -14.02 1.47
N HIS A 134 -17.31 -12.97 1.06
CA HIS A 134 -18.77 -12.93 1.17
C HIS A 134 -19.46 -14.06 0.37
N ARG A 135 -18.99 -14.37 -0.84
CA ARG A 135 -19.56 -15.47 -1.65
C ARG A 135 -19.31 -16.85 -1.03
N PHE A 136 -18.18 -17.03 -0.35
CA PHE A 136 -17.82 -18.29 0.32
C PHE A 136 -18.33 -18.39 1.75
N GLY A 137 -19.02 -17.37 2.27
CA GLY A 137 -19.54 -17.34 3.65
C GLY A 137 -18.43 -17.26 4.70
N VAL A 138 -17.25 -16.78 4.32
CA VAL A 138 -16.10 -16.57 5.21
C VAL A 138 -16.10 -15.11 5.63
N ASP A 139 -15.82 -14.84 6.90
CA ASP A 139 -15.72 -13.47 7.39
C ASP A 139 -14.58 -12.74 6.63
N PRO A 140 -14.89 -11.66 5.90
CA PRO A 140 -13.89 -10.82 5.29
C PRO A 140 -12.83 -10.39 6.31
N ASP A 141 -13.20 -10.10 7.54
CA ASP A 141 -12.28 -9.49 8.51
C ASP A 141 -11.19 -10.49 8.96
N ASP A 142 -11.49 -11.79 9.00
CA ASP A 142 -10.56 -12.85 9.41
C ASP A 142 -9.58 -13.29 8.30
N THR A 143 -9.89 -12.97 7.04
CA THR A 143 -9.11 -13.45 5.88
C THR A 143 -8.55 -12.34 5.00
N VAL A 144 -9.32 -11.28 4.80
CA VAL A 144 -9.01 -10.16 3.90
C VAL A 144 -7.92 -9.29 4.51
N ILE A 145 -8.01 -8.97 5.80
CA ILE A 145 -7.10 -8.01 6.44
C ILE A 145 -5.63 -8.48 6.39
N PRO A 146 -5.28 -9.72 6.79
CA PRO A 146 -3.87 -10.11 6.83
C PRO A 146 -3.30 -10.47 5.44
N VAL A 147 -4.17 -10.87 4.51
CA VAL A 147 -3.76 -11.07 3.10
C VAL A 147 -3.49 -9.74 2.43
N ILE A 148 -4.35 -8.73 2.63
CA ILE A 148 -4.12 -7.38 2.12
C ILE A 148 -2.84 -6.79 2.69
N ALA A 149 -2.61 -6.91 4.00
CA ALA A 149 -1.41 -6.37 4.63
C ALA A 149 -0.14 -6.95 4.00
N THR A 150 -0.05 -8.27 3.86
CA THR A 150 1.11 -8.91 3.22
C THR A 150 1.26 -8.63 1.74
N LEU A 151 0.15 -8.48 1.01
CA LEU A 151 0.19 -8.00 -0.37
C LEU A 151 0.66 -6.55 -0.44
N GLY A 152 0.20 -5.68 0.46
CA GLY A 152 0.67 -4.31 0.60
C GLY A 152 2.18 -4.25 0.81
N ASP A 153 2.71 -5.06 1.73
CA ASP A 153 4.15 -5.15 1.96
C ASP A 153 4.94 -5.50 0.69
N LEU A 154 4.52 -6.55 -0.01
CA LEU A 154 5.19 -7.00 -1.24
C LEU A 154 5.09 -5.95 -2.35
N ILE A 155 3.89 -5.42 -2.58
CA ILE A 155 3.62 -4.47 -3.67
C ILE A 155 4.24 -3.10 -3.38
N GLY A 156 4.25 -2.64 -2.12
CA GLY A 156 4.89 -1.41 -1.72
C GLY A 156 6.40 -1.45 -1.97
N VAL A 157 7.07 -2.55 -1.58
CA VAL A 157 8.50 -2.74 -1.88
C VAL A 157 8.75 -2.75 -3.39
N ILE A 158 7.98 -3.53 -4.15
CA ILE A 158 8.12 -3.60 -5.61
C ILE A 158 7.84 -2.23 -6.25
N GLY A 159 6.81 -1.52 -5.80
CA GLY A 159 6.41 -0.21 -6.30
C GLY A 159 7.48 0.85 -6.08
N ILE A 160 8.13 0.84 -4.92
CA ILE A 160 9.27 1.71 -4.63
C ILE A 160 10.41 1.43 -5.62
N PHE A 161 10.83 0.18 -5.79
CA PHE A 161 11.94 -0.15 -6.68
C PHE A 161 11.65 0.15 -8.16
N ILE A 162 10.44 -0.16 -8.64
CA ILE A 162 10.00 0.20 -9.99
C ILE A 162 10.09 1.72 -10.18
N THR A 163 9.62 2.48 -9.19
CA THR A 163 9.63 3.94 -9.25
C THR A 163 11.05 4.50 -9.19
N MET A 164 11.93 3.93 -8.38
CA MET A 164 13.34 4.33 -8.32
C MET A 164 14.03 4.12 -9.67
N HIS A 165 13.77 2.99 -10.34
CA HIS A 165 14.29 2.74 -11.69
C HIS A 165 13.71 3.70 -12.73
N LEU A 166 12.40 3.96 -12.65
CA LEU A 166 11.72 4.92 -13.53
C LEU A 166 12.28 6.34 -13.40
N LEU A 167 12.62 6.75 -12.18
CA LEU A 167 13.21 8.05 -11.88
C LEU A 167 14.73 8.10 -12.11
N ASN A 168 15.35 7.02 -12.62
CA ASN A 168 16.80 6.87 -12.82
C ASN A 168 17.62 7.17 -11.54
N ILE A 169 17.09 6.74 -10.39
CA ILE A 169 17.75 6.85 -9.08
C ILE A 169 18.72 5.66 -8.88
N ILE A 170 18.36 4.50 -9.45
CA ILE A 170 19.13 3.25 -9.52
C ILE A 170 19.03 2.68 -10.93
#